data_AF-A0A935KSC9-F1
#
_entry.id   AF-A0A935KSC9-F1
#
_cell.length_a   1.000
_cell.length_b   1.000
_cell.length_c   1.000
_cell.angle_alpha   90.00
_cell.angle_beta   90.00
_cell.angle_gamma   90.00
#
_symmetry.space_group_name_H-M   'P 1'
#
loop_
_entity.id
_entity.type
_entity.pdbx_description
1 polymer ?
#
loop_
_entity_poly.entity_id
_entity_poly.type
_entity_poly.pdbx_seq_one_letter_code
_entity_poly.pdbx_strand_id
1 'polypeptide(L)'
;MKSVFKVLFAFIFILVTAEIYSQEIQETKISDFTVPGNVDVNDFKMDPKMRNYCYVVWNNDRTASEIHSRNNVSQSFSYVISDQIKFFSNSKYSAIGENYYDSNRKASTTLIVEGKNILTTEYIDWTSSYINKDDVLTVIIKDAEKYYLAKYSDDEGLTRSEPYDELRAAFRFERGTGEEGDDYVHEEEYTLDKNGDRIYTAVRNNKAYLIIGDAVKATPFTDIDNSSIAYDSNGDICFIAKDNGGLYSSPKGFFVVRGDKKYQKFDYVYAPLYFDRSGSIYYVASDSVGEYEYDSYIVKNDKKLDLNNKATGIVSGIFNVNVSPEGNVSYLEWRDIKQMNETSEQYYSSSSYFVKGGKEYFLGYNVRPFVYGTNGKFLYAAQSDPKITKSDIYLFENNTAKKVNSESYDDIYGYDFTPDEKIYFLGMTSDTSSGIYNSSVDLIIDNKKSEISVSSYIRLKGILPGL
;
A
#
# COMPACT_ATOMS: atom_id res chain seq x y z
N MET A 1 28.24 -48.24 31.38
CA MET A 1 27.94 -47.04 32.20
C MET A 1 27.88 -45.75 31.37
N LYS A 2 28.99 -45.19 30.84
CA LYS A 2 28.97 -43.84 30.20
C LYS A 2 27.99 -43.64 29.02
N SER A 3 27.64 -44.68 28.25
CA SER A 3 26.63 -44.61 27.18
C SER A 3 25.20 -44.51 27.71
N VAL A 4 24.84 -45.34 28.70
CA VAL A 4 23.50 -45.38 29.32
C VAL A 4 23.12 -44.02 29.89
N PHE A 5 24.08 -43.32 30.53
CA PHE A 5 23.85 -41.97 31.06
C PHE A 5 23.53 -40.94 29.97
N LYS A 6 24.12 -41.06 28.77
CA LYS A 6 23.80 -40.17 27.64
C LYS A 6 22.41 -40.43 27.06
N VAL A 7 22.02 -41.70 26.92
CA VAL A 7 20.66 -42.07 26.45
C VAL A 7 19.61 -41.61 27.45
N LEU A 8 19.85 -41.82 28.76
CA LEU A 8 18.94 -41.37 29.82
C LEU A 8 18.79 -39.84 29.84
N PHE A 9 19.89 -39.09 29.70
CA PHE A 9 19.85 -37.63 29.66
C PHE A 9 19.11 -37.11 28.42
N ALA A 10 19.30 -37.75 27.26
CA ALA A 10 18.53 -37.41 26.05
C ALA A 10 17.03 -37.70 26.21
N PHE A 11 16.66 -38.83 26.81
CA PHE A 11 15.26 -39.18 27.08
C PHE A 11 14.59 -38.19 28.05
N ILE A 12 15.30 -37.81 29.13
CA ILE A 12 14.82 -36.79 30.07
C ILE A 12 14.69 -35.43 29.39
N PHE A 13 15.67 -35.03 28.56
CA PHE A 13 15.60 -33.76 27.84
C PHE A 13 14.41 -33.73 26.87
N ILE A 14 14.16 -34.80 26.13
CA ILE A 14 13.00 -34.94 25.24
C ILE A 14 11.69 -34.84 26.02
N LEU A 15 11.55 -35.57 27.13
CA LEU A 15 10.35 -35.53 27.99
C LEU A 15 10.10 -34.13 28.56
N VAL A 16 11.12 -33.47 29.10
CA VAL A 16 11.02 -32.11 29.64
C VAL A 16 10.68 -31.10 28.52
N THR A 17 11.23 -31.23 27.31
CA THR A 17 10.83 -30.37 26.19
C THR A 17 9.42 -30.64 25.68
N ALA A 18 8.91 -31.87 25.81
CA ALA A 18 7.56 -32.21 25.36
C ALA A 18 6.48 -31.50 26.21
N GLU A 19 6.66 -31.42 27.53
CA GLU A 19 5.76 -30.66 28.42
C GLU A 19 5.88 -29.13 28.21
N ILE A 20 7.07 -28.63 27.86
CA ILE A 20 7.27 -27.19 27.58
C ILE A 20 6.52 -26.73 26.30
N TYR A 21 6.21 -27.64 25.38
CA TYR A 21 5.45 -27.35 24.16
C TYR A 21 4.00 -27.85 24.17
N SER A 22 3.47 -28.35 25.29
CA SER A 22 2.03 -28.58 25.41
C SER A 22 1.31 -27.26 25.64
N GLN A 23 0.96 -26.56 24.55
CA GLN A 23 -0.02 -25.48 24.60
C GLN A 23 -1.39 -26.09 24.96
N GLU A 24 -1.81 -25.93 26.22
CA GLU A 24 -3.22 -26.06 26.56
C GLU A 24 -4.01 -24.97 25.83
N ILE A 25 -4.72 -25.35 24.76
CA ILE A 25 -5.72 -24.49 24.13
C ILE A 25 -6.92 -24.43 25.08
N GLN A 26 -6.93 -23.45 25.99
CA GLN A 26 -8.05 -23.23 26.90
C GLN A 26 -9.23 -22.58 26.16
N GLU A 27 -10.00 -23.41 25.46
CA GLU A 27 -11.22 -23.02 24.75
C GLU A 27 -12.24 -22.40 25.72
N THR A 28 -12.31 -21.06 25.73
CA THR A 28 -13.33 -20.33 26.47
C THR A 28 -14.55 -20.12 25.58
N LYS A 29 -15.70 -20.70 25.95
CA LYS A 29 -16.96 -20.45 25.26
C LYS A 29 -17.34 -18.96 25.34
N ILE A 30 -17.45 -18.30 24.19
CA ILE A 30 -17.74 -16.85 24.08
C ILE A 30 -19.24 -16.57 24.06
N SER A 31 -20.02 -17.33 23.27
CA SER A 31 -21.49 -17.23 23.18
C SER A 31 -22.12 -18.57 22.80
N ASP A 32 -23.44 -18.67 22.96
CA ASP A 32 -24.29 -19.55 22.16
C ASP A 32 -24.94 -18.72 21.05
N PHE A 33 -25.04 -19.25 19.84
CA PHE A 33 -25.73 -18.60 18.72
C PHE A 33 -27.09 -19.25 18.51
N THR A 34 -28.16 -18.59 18.98
CA THR A 34 -29.55 -19.05 18.86
C THR A 34 -30.35 -18.16 17.90
N VAL A 35 -29.82 -17.96 16.69
CA VAL A 35 -30.44 -17.14 15.65
C VAL A 35 -30.82 -18.00 14.43
N PRO A 36 -32.07 -17.92 13.93
CA PRO A 36 -32.43 -18.56 12.66
C PRO A 36 -31.90 -17.75 11.48
N GLY A 37 -30.78 -18.19 10.91
CA GLY A 37 -30.17 -17.57 9.72
C GLY A 37 -28.81 -18.17 9.40
N ASN A 38 -28.21 -17.74 8.29
CA ASN A 38 -26.80 -17.99 8.03
C ASN A 38 -25.99 -16.81 8.62
N VAL A 39 -24.97 -17.13 9.40
CA VAL A 39 -23.92 -16.21 9.84
C VAL A 39 -22.63 -16.72 9.25
N ASP A 40 -21.94 -15.91 8.44
CA ASP A 40 -20.59 -16.26 8.00
C ASP A 40 -19.62 -16.07 9.18
N VAL A 41 -18.64 -16.95 9.33
CA VAL A 41 -17.60 -16.81 10.38
C VAL A 41 -16.80 -15.51 10.19
N ASN A 42 -16.69 -15.03 8.95
CA ASN A 42 -16.04 -13.76 8.61
C ASN A 42 -16.84 -12.54 9.12
N ASP A 43 -18.16 -12.65 9.28
CA ASP A 43 -19.02 -11.56 9.79
C ASP A 43 -18.98 -11.41 11.31
N PHE A 44 -18.45 -12.39 12.05
CA PHE A 44 -18.28 -12.30 13.51
C PHE A 44 -17.05 -11.47 13.87
N LYS A 45 -17.25 -10.38 14.61
CA LYS A 45 -16.20 -9.49 15.12
C LYS A 45 -16.22 -9.46 16.64
N MET A 46 -15.04 -9.45 17.25
CA MET A 46 -14.87 -9.49 18.71
C MET A 46 -13.71 -8.59 19.15
N ASP A 47 -13.92 -7.85 20.23
CA ASP A 47 -12.82 -7.30 21.04
C ASP A 47 -12.44 -8.34 22.12
N PRO A 48 -11.26 -8.99 22.03
CA PRO A 48 -10.81 -9.97 23.02
C PRO A 48 -10.50 -9.35 24.39
N LYS A 49 -10.17 -8.05 24.47
CA LYS A 49 -9.84 -7.37 25.74
C LYS A 49 -11.11 -7.10 26.55
N MET A 50 -12.12 -6.52 25.90
CA MET A 50 -13.40 -6.19 26.54
C MET A 50 -14.39 -7.36 26.55
N ARG A 51 -14.07 -8.46 25.84
CA ARG A 51 -14.95 -9.62 25.60
C ARG A 51 -16.30 -9.22 24.98
N ASN A 52 -16.28 -8.15 24.18
CA ASN A 52 -17.44 -7.68 23.44
C ASN A 52 -17.47 -8.29 22.03
N TYR A 53 -18.65 -8.48 21.46
CA TYR A 53 -18.80 -9.03 20.12
C TYR A 53 -20.07 -8.54 19.42
N CYS A 54 -20.01 -8.60 18.10
CA CYS A 54 -21.16 -8.46 17.21
C CYS A 54 -20.95 -9.31 15.95
N TYR A 55 -22.04 -9.63 15.26
CA TYR A 55 -22.03 -10.39 14.00
C TYR A 55 -23.17 -9.91 13.10
N VAL A 56 -22.98 -10.03 11.80
CA VAL A 56 -24.03 -9.78 10.82
C VAL A 56 -24.83 -11.06 10.58
N VAL A 57 -26.14 -10.92 10.47
CA VAL A 57 -27.08 -11.98 10.11
C VAL A 57 -27.74 -11.59 8.80
N TRP A 58 -27.65 -12.46 7.78
CA TRP A 58 -28.40 -12.27 6.53
C TRP A 58 -29.77 -12.95 6.61
N ASN A 59 -30.82 -12.15 6.49
CA ASN A 59 -32.21 -12.60 6.48
C ASN A 59 -32.67 -12.82 5.02
N ASN A 60 -32.73 -14.09 4.60
CA ASN A 60 -33.15 -14.47 3.25
C ASN A 60 -34.58 -14.02 2.89
N ASP A 61 -35.51 -14.09 3.85
CA ASP A 61 -36.93 -13.76 3.61
C ASP A 61 -37.18 -12.26 3.40
N ARG A 62 -36.24 -11.42 3.88
CA ARG A 62 -36.30 -9.94 3.78
C ARG A 62 -35.25 -9.36 2.84
N THR A 63 -34.33 -10.19 2.32
CA THR A 63 -33.13 -9.77 1.58
C THR A 63 -32.38 -8.63 2.28
N ALA A 64 -32.08 -8.81 3.57
CA ALA A 64 -31.56 -7.76 4.43
C ALA A 64 -30.55 -8.27 5.48
N SER A 65 -29.58 -7.43 5.83
CA SER A 65 -28.59 -7.63 6.89
C SER A 65 -29.03 -6.98 8.20
N GLU A 66 -28.82 -7.66 9.33
CA GLU A 66 -28.99 -7.11 10.68
C GLU A 66 -27.71 -7.32 11.49
N ILE A 67 -27.30 -6.34 12.31
CA ILE A 67 -26.15 -6.48 13.22
C ILE A 67 -26.67 -6.91 14.59
N HIS A 68 -26.27 -8.09 15.01
CA HIS A 68 -26.60 -8.67 16.31
C HIS A 68 -25.40 -8.51 17.24
N SER A 69 -25.61 -7.93 18.41
CA SER A 69 -24.58 -7.70 19.43
C SER A 69 -25.01 -8.26 20.79
N ARG A 70 -24.14 -8.19 21.79
CA ARG A 70 -24.47 -8.63 23.15
C ARG A 70 -25.67 -7.91 23.77
N ASN A 71 -25.85 -6.62 23.49
CA ASN A 71 -26.82 -5.77 24.19
C ASN A 71 -28.00 -5.32 23.31
N ASN A 72 -27.84 -5.33 21.98
CA ASN A 72 -28.83 -4.80 21.05
C ASN A 72 -28.78 -5.49 19.67
N VAL A 73 -29.85 -5.35 18.89
CA VAL A 73 -29.91 -5.72 17.47
C VAL A 73 -30.22 -4.44 16.68
N SER A 74 -29.52 -4.23 15.55
CA SER A 74 -29.79 -3.07 14.69
C SER A 74 -31.14 -3.18 13.97
N GLN A 75 -31.60 -2.10 13.36
CA GLN A 75 -32.56 -2.24 12.26
C GLN A 75 -31.97 -3.09 11.12
N SER A 76 -32.82 -3.61 10.23
CA SER A 76 -32.39 -4.26 8.99
C SER A 76 -31.88 -3.23 7.97
N PHE A 77 -30.85 -3.61 7.20
CA PHE A 77 -30.23 -2.84 6.11
C PHE A 77 -30.15 -3.67 4.83
N SER A 78 -29.94 -3.07 3.66
CA SER A 78 -29.69 -3.83 2.42
C SER A 78 -28.32 -4.53 2.42
N TYR A 79 -27.33 -3.96 3.09
CA TYR A 79 -25.99 -4.52 3.29
C TYR A 79 -25.34 -3.94 4.57
N VAL A 80 -24.32 -4.59 5.11
CA VAL A 80 -23.50 -4.12 6.24
C VAL A 80 -22.04 -4.38 5.94
N ILE A 81 -21.19 -3.38 6.16
CA ILE A 81 -19.74 -3.47 6.02
C ILE A 81 -19.16 -4.09 7.30
N SER A 82 -19.10 -5.42 7.33
CA SER A 82 -18.81 -6.21 8.54
C SER A 82 -17.32 -6.28 8.88
N ASP A 83 -16.45 -6.30 7.86
CA ASP A 83 -14.99 -6.41 7.97
C ASP A 83 -14.36 -5.27 8.78
N GLN A 84 -14.84 -4.03 8.59
CA GLN A 84 -14.29 -2.81 9.18
C GLN A 84 -15.00 -2.31 10.45
N ILE A 85 -15.76 -3.14 11.17
CA ILE A 85 -16.42 -2.77 12.45
C ILE A 85 -15.39 -2.37 13.52
N LYS A 86 -15.67 -1.31 14.29
CA LYS A 86 -14.73 -0.71 15.26
C LYS A 86 -15.35 -0.66 16.67
N PHE A 87 -14.62 -1.09 17.69
CA PHE A 87 -15.09 -1.17 19.08
C PHE A 87 -14.59 -0.01 19.94
N PHE A 88 -15.46 0.51 20.81
CA PHE A 88 -15.14 1.48 21.86
C PHE A 88 -14.68 0.75 23.13
N SER A 89 -13.81 1.37 23.92
CA SER A 89 -13.32 0.83 25.21
C SER A 89 -14.46 0.58 26.20
N ASN A 90 -15.57 1.33 26.10
CA ASN A 90 -16.77 1.14 26.90
C ASN A 90 -17.65 -0.08 26.49
N SER A 91 -17.15 -0.98 25.63
CA SER A 91 -17.85 -2.18 25.14
C SER A 91 -19.07 -1.90 24.24
N LYS A 92 -19.03 -0.81 23.48
CA LYS A 92 -19.90 -0.57 22.32
C LYS A 92 -19.21 -0.92 21.02
N TYR A 93 -19.98 -1.11 19.95
CA TYR A 93 -19.46 -1.18 18.58
C TYR A 93 -19.96 -0.01 17.72
N SER A 94 -19.21 0.29 16.66
CA SER A 94 -19.62 1.16 15.55
C SER A 94 -19.47 0.43 14.21
N ALA A 95 -20.43 0.65 13.31
CA ALA A 95 -20.54 -0.04 12.03
C ALA A 95 -21.25 0.82 10.97
N ILE A 96 -21.24 0.36 9.72
CA ILE A 96 -22.03 0.94 8.63
C ILE A 96 -23.05 -0.06 8.10
N GLY A 97 -24.28 0.42 7.95
CA GLY A 97 -25.33 -0.23 7.16
C GLY A 97 -25.71 0.60 5.94
N GLU A 98 -25.94 -0.05 4.81
CA GLU A 98 -26.33 0.58 3.54
C GLU A 98 -27.77 0.23 3.17
N ASN A 99 -28.52 1.21 2.67
CA ASN A 99 -29.86 1.01 2.15
C ASN A 99 -29.91 1.40 0.67
N TYR A 100 -30.05 0.42 -0.23
CA TYR A 100 -30.11 0.66 -1.67
C TYR A 100 -31.50 1.18 -2.08
N TYR A 101 -31.54 2.27 -2.84
CA TYR A 101 -32.79 2.86 -3.35
C TYR A 101 -32.93 2.85 -4.88
N ASP A 102 -31.94 2.35 -5.62
CA ASP A 102 -32.06 2.05 -7.05
C ASP A 102 -31.35 0.74 -7.46
N SER A 103 -31.60 0.29 -8.69
CA SER A 103 -30.99 -0.92 -9.28
C SER A 103 -29.51 -0.76 -9.62
N ASN A 104 -28.95 0.44 -9.51
CA ASN A 104 -27.54 0.76 -9.79
C ASN A 104 -26.69 0.69 -8.50
N ARG A 105 -27.26 0.16 -7.40
CA ARG A 105 -26.68 0.13 -6.05
C ARG A 105 -26.38 1.52 -5.47
N LYS A 106 -27.16 2.55 -5.83
CA LYS A 106 -27.11 3.80 -5.07
C LYS A 106 -27.66 3.55 -3.66
N ALA A 107 -26.77 3.66 -2.68
CA ALA A 107 -27.09 3.53 -1.27
C ALA A 107 -27.33 4.89 -0.62
N SER A 108 -28.06 4.90 0.49
CA SER A 108 -27.83 5.85 1.58
C SER A 108 -27.05 5.13 2.67
N THR A 109 -25.92 5.69 3.08
CA THR A 109 -24.97 5.07 4.01
C THR A 109 -25.29 5.52 5.44
N THR A 110 -25.41 4.58 6.39
CA THR A 110 -25.84 4.85 7.76
C THR A 110 -24.76 4.45 8.77
N LEU A 111 -24.30 5.40 9.57
CA LEU A 111 -23.49 5.15 10.76
C LEU A 111 -24.36 4.58 11.88
N ILE A 112 -23.92 3.44 12.43
CA ILE A 112 -24.57 2.72 13.52
C ILE A 112 -23.62 2.73 14.72
N VAL A 113 -24.14 2.99 15.92
CA VAL A 113 -23.44 2.75 17.20
C VAL A 113 -24.37 1.96 18.12
N GLU A 114 -23.90 0.81 18.61
CA GLU A 114 -24.63 -0.10 19.50
C GLU A 114 -26.08 -0.38 19.03
N GLY A 115 -26.24 -0.71 17.75
CA GLY A 115 -27.52 -0.99 17.08
C GLY A 115 -28.40 0.23 16.79
N LYS A 116 -28.00 1.44 17.18
CA LYS A 116 -28.76 2.68 16.92
C LYS A 116 -28.20 3.39 15.70
N ASN A 117 -29.08 3.89 14.83
CA ASN A 117 -28.69 4.81 13.76
C ASN A 117 -28.25 6.14 14.41
N ILE A 118 -27.04 6.59 14.09
CA ILE A 118 -26.50 7.89 14.52
C ILE A 118 -26.63 8.92 13.40
N LEU A 119 -26.44 8.50 12.15
CA LEU A 119 -26.54 9.34 10.96
C LEU A 119 -26.84 8.49 9.73
N THR A 120 -27.72 8.95 8.84
CA THR A 120 -27.82 8.49 7.44
C THR A 120 -27.43 9.64 6.52
N THR A 121 -26.64 9.37 5.48
CA THR A 121 -26.02 10.40 4.63
C THR A 121 -25.69 9.84 3.21
N GLU A 122 -25.14 10.65 2.30
CA GLU A 122 -24.87 10.23 0.91
C GLU A 122 -23.73 9.20 0.81
N TYR A 123 -22.68 9.40 1.60
CA TYR A 123 -21.49 8.55 1.64
C TYR A 123 -20.73 8.73 2.97
N ILE A 124 -20.05 7.66 3.41
CA ILE A 124 -19.17 7.67 4.60
C ILE A 124 -17.86 6.99 4.21
N ASP A 125 -16.72 7.66 4.47
CA ASP A 125 -15.40 7.04 4.33
C ASP A 125 -15.07 6.25 5.60
N TRP A 126 -15.23 4.94 5.51
CA TRP A 126 -15.06 4.03 6.64
C TRP A 126 -13.63 3.50 6.81
N THR A 127 -12.83 3.56 5.75
CA THR A 127 -11.40 3.22 5.77
C THR A 127 -10.63 4.32 6.50
N SER A 128 -10.92 5.59 6.18
CA SER A 128 -10.37 6.76 6.87
C SER A 128 -10.93 6.98 8.30
N SER A 129 -11.86 6.15 8.79
CA SER A 129 -12.42 6.28 10.14
C SER A 129 -11.60 5.58 11.23
N TYR A 130 -11.67 6.10 12.45
CA TYR A 130 -11.04 5.49 13.63
C TYR A 130 -11.75 5.91 14.93
N ILE A 131 -11.61 5.09 15.97
CA ILE A 131 -11.93 5.49 17.35
C ILE A 131 -10.60 5.85 18.01
N ASN A 132 -10.51 7.03 18.60
CA ASN A 132 -9.30 7.48 19.28
C ASN A 132 -9.22 6.94 20.73
N LYS A 133 -8.11 7.21 21.43
CA LYS A 133 -7.86 6.74 22.80
C LYS A 133 -8.88 7.23 23.84
N ASP A 134 -9.63 8.28 23.51
CA ASP A 134 -10.60 8.96 24.38
C ASP A 134 -12.05 8.56 23.99
N ASP A 135 -12.21 7.41 23.30
CA ASP A 135 -13.47 6.84 22.79
C ASP A 135 -14.25 7.74 21.83
N VAL A 136 -13.58 8.68 21.14
CA VAL A 136 -14.19 9.49 20.08
C VAL A 136 -14.04 8.80 18.72
N LEU A 137 -15.15 8.38 18.12
CA LEU A 137 -15.20 7.94 16.72
C LEU A 137 -15.09 9.16 15.80
N THR A 138 -14.05 9.23 14.98
CA THR A 138 -13.87 10.25 13.95
C THR A 138 -14.00 9.63 12.56
N VAL A 139 -14.79 10.26 11.68
CA VAL A 139 -15.15 9.73 10.35
C VAL A 139 -15.42 10.86 9.35
N ILE A 140 -15.03 10.68 8.09
CA ILE A 140 -15.40 11.61 7.00
C ILE A 140 -16.77 11.19 6.44
N ILE A 141 -17.66 12.15 6.29
CA ILE A 141 -19.00 11.96 5.70
C ILE A 141 -19.21 12.92 4.52
N LYS A 142 -20.11 12.57 3.60
CA LYS A 142 -20.56 13.43 2.51
C LYS A 142 -22.08 13.59 2.53
N ASP A 143 -22.54 14.83 2.44
CA ASP A 143 -23.94 15.24 2.57
C ASP A 143 -24.18 16.50 1.72
N ALA A 144 -25.16 16.49 0.81
CA ALA A 144 -25.44 17.56 -0.15
C ALA A 144 -24.19 18.02 -0.93
N GLU A 145 -23.48 17.08 -1.54
CA GLU A 145 -22.22 17.28 -2.28
C GLU A 145 -21.01 17.80 -1.47
N LYS A 146 -21.15 18.10 -0.16
CA LYS A 146 -20.07 18.59 0.70
C LYS A 146 -19.56 17.53 1.67
N TYR A 147 -18.27 17.62 2.00
CA TYR A 147 -17.62 16.74 2.97
C TYR A 147 -17.56 17.39 4.35
N TYR A 148 -17.67 16.58 5.39
CA TYR A 148 -17.58 16.99 6.79
C TYR A 148 -16.74 15.98 7.57
N LEU A 149 -15.96 16.46 8.54
CA LEU A 149 -15.39 15.61 9.57
C LEU A 149 -16.43 15.48 10.69
N ALA A 150 -16.98 14.29 10.86
CA ALA A 150 -17.90 13.98 11.94
C ALA A 150 -17.16 13.33 13.11
N LYS A 151 -17.50 13.73 14.33
CA LYS A 151 -17.04 13.10 15.57
C LYS A 151 -18.25 12.58 16.34
N TYR A 152 -18.16 11.38 16.91
CA TYR A 152 -19.15 10.84 17.85
C TYR A 152 -18.48 10.45 19.17
N SER A 153 -19.05 10.92 20.28
CA SER A 153 -18.82 10.40 21.63
C SER A 153 -20.17 10.22 22.33
N ASP A 154 -20.20 9.49 23.45
CA ASP A 154 -21.43 9.34 24.23
C ASP A 154 -21.80 10.60 25.04
N ASP A 155 -20.83 11.46 25.36
CA ASP A 155 -21.02 12.68 26.16
C ASP A 155 -21.46 13.88 25.31
N GLU A 156 -20.94 14.02 24.08
CA GLU A 156 -21.29 15.11 23.16
C GLU A 156 -22.29 14.70 22.06
N GLY A 157 -22.47 13.39 21.84
CA GLY A 157 -23.24 12.86 20.72
C GLY A 157 -22.49 13.03 19.39
N LEU A 158 -23.25 13.20 18.30
CA LEU A 158 -22.69 13.45 16.97
C LEU A 158 -22.47 14.94 16.73
N THR A 159 -21.21 15.34 16.55
CA THR A 159 -20.83 16.67 16.05
C THR A 159 -20.29 16.57 14.61
N ARG A 160 -20.30 17.70 13.89
CA ARG A 160 -19.73 17.83 12.54
C ARG A 160 -18.90 19.10 12.44
N SER A 161 -17.88 19.08 11.59
CA SER A 161 -17.16 20.27 11.17
C SER A 161 -18.02 21.21 10.31
N GLU A 162 -17.45 22.37 9.98
CA GLU A 162 -17.82 23.14 8.79
C GLU A 162 -17.84 22.27 7.50
N PRO A 163 -18.62 22.63 6.47
CA PRO A 163 -18.60 21.95 5.17
C PRO A 163 -17.33 22.27 4.36
N TYR A 164 -16.78 21.25 3.71
CA TYR A 164 -15.63 21.34 2.81
C TYR A 164 -16.02 20.89 1.38
N ASP A 165 -15.30 21.43 0.39
CA ASP A 165 -15.39 21.01 -1.02
C ASP A 165 -14.72 19.64 -1.21
N GLU A 166 -13.59 19.43 -0.53
CA GLU A 166 -12.87 18.16 -0.45
C GLU A 166 -12.33 17.96 0.97
N LEU A 167 -12.27 16.72 1.46
CA LEU A 167 -11.68 16.36 2.76
C LEU A 167 -11.03 14.98 2.63
N ARG A 168 -9.75 14.87 3.01
CA ARG A 168 -8.93 13.67 2.87
C ARG A 168 -8.19 13.39 4.17
N ALA A 169 -8.14 12.14 4.61
CA ALA A 169 -7.21 11.75 5.67
C ALA A 169 -5.77 11.84 5.16
N ALA A 170 -4.87 12.35 5.99
CA ALA A 170 -3.44 12.29 5.72
C ALA A 170 -2.95 10.87 5.98
N PHE A 171 -2.18 10.32 5.04
CA PHE A 171 -1.57 9.01 5.16
C PHE A 171 -0.14 9.04 4.62
N ARG A 172 0.59 7.95 4.77
CA ARG A 172 1.79 7.66 4.01
C ARG A 172 1.64 6.31 3.36
N PHE A 173 2.22 6.18 2.18
CA PHE A 173 2.48 4.87 1.63
C PHE A 173 3.56 4.22 2.50
N GLU A 174 3.22 3.11 3.15
CA GLU A 174 4.20 2.02 3.29
C GLU A 174 4.67 1.60 1.88
N ARG A 175 5.78 0.86 1.77
CA ARG A 175 6.48 0.73 0.49
C ARG A 175 5.64 -0.03 -0.59
N GLY A 176 5.87 0.26 -1.89
CA GLY A 176 5.05 -0.09 -3.08
C GLY A 176 5.88 -0.32 -4.36
N THR A 177 5.52 -1.11 -5.41
CA THR A 177 4.42 -2.05 -5.76
C THR A 177 3.59 -1.63 -6.99
N GLY A 178 4.15 -0.81 -7.87
CA GLY A 178 4.04 -1.11 -9.31
C GLY A 178 5.11 -2.11 -9.78
N GLU A 179 5.24 -2.22 -11.09
CA GLU A 179 6.57 -2.42 -11.68
C GLU A 179 7.15 -1.00 -11.86
N GLU A 180 8.42 -0.71 -11.60
CA GLU A 180 9.60 -1.56 -11.78
C GLU A 180 10.66 -1.38 -10.66
N GLY A 181 10.99 -2.46 -9.95
CA GLY A 181 12.01 -2.49 -8.88
C GLY A 181 11.50 -2.23 -7.45
N ASP A 182 10.19 -2.32 -7.30
CA ASP A 182 9.29 -1.75 -6.30
C ASP A 182 8.89 -2.76 -5.16
N ASP A 183 8.11 -2.33 -4.14
CA ASP A 183 7.99 -2.94 -2.77
C ASP A 183 6.53 -3.21 -2.13
N TYR A 184 5.33 -3.33 -2.79
CA TYR A 184 3.98 -3.25 -2.09
C TYR A 184 3.70 -4.17 -0.91
N VAL A 185 3.05 -3.52 0.05
CA VAL A 185 1.59 -3.68 0.31
C VAL A 185 0.94 -2.28 0.36
N HIS A 186 -0.32 -2.10 -0.06
CA HIS A 186 -1.07 -0.84 0.20
C HIS A 186 -1.52 -0.76 1.67
N GLU A 187 -0.58 -0.66 2.60
CA GLU A 187 -0.89 -0.31 3.99
C GLU A 187 -0.82 1.22 4.15
N GLU A 188 -2.00 1.85 4.28
CA GLU A 188 -2.12 3.29 4.52
C GLU A 188 -1.84 3.60 6.01
N GLU A 189 -0.57 3.86 6.36
CA GLU A 189 -0.25 4.44 7.66
C GLU A 189 -0.79 5.88 7.72
N TYR A 190 -1.99 6.05 8.29
CA TYR A 190 -2.58 7.36 8.53
C TYR A 190 -1.65 8.22 9.39
N THR A 191 -1.31 9.43 8.91
CA THR A 191 -0.38 10.31 9.62
C THR A 191 -1.06 10.86 10.87
N LEU A 192 -0.55 10.46 12.02
CA LEU A 192 -1.05 10.89 13.33
C LEU A 192 -0.38 12.18 13.81
N ASP A 193 -1.05 12.90 14.68
CA ASP A 193 -0.50 14.00 15.46
C ASP A 193 0.17 13.48 16.76
N LYS A 194 0.71 14.42 17.56
CA LYS A 194 1.34 14.14 18.86
C LYS A 194 0.42 13.50 19.91
N ASN A 195 -0.90 13.53 19.71
CA ASN A 195 -1.90 12.96 20.61
C ASN A 195 -2.32 11.55 20.19
N GLY A 196 -2.01 11.14 18.95
CA GLY A 196 -2.48 9.91 18.32
C GLY A 196 -3.71 10.10 17.42
N ASP A 197 -4.10 11.34 17.12
CA ASP A 197 -5.25 11.64 16.26
C ASP A 197 -4.84 11.80 14.79
N ARG A 198 -5.68 11.35 13.85
CA ARG A 198 -5.39 11.46 12.40
C ARG A 198 -5.37 12.93 11.97
N ILE A 199 -4.39 13.29 11.14
CA ILE A 199 -4.35 14.59 10.45
C ILE A 199 -5.22 14.50 9.19
N TYR A 200 -5.86 15.61 8.80
CA TYR A 200 -6.63 15.70 7.55
C TYR A 200 -6.19 16.91 6.72
N THR A 201 -6.24 16.78 5.39
CA THR A 201 -6.20 17.93 4.46
C THR A 201 -7.61 18.19 3.94
N ALA A 202 -7.97 19.47 3.77
CA ALA A 202 -9.30 19.84 3.32
C ALA A 202 -9.27 21.07 2.40
N VAL A 203 -10.16 21.12 1.42
CA VAL A 203 -10.32 22.27 0.52
C VAL A 203 -11.67 22.94 0.79
N ARG A 204 -11.68 24.27 0.93
CA ARG A 204 -12.93 25.06 1.04
C ARG A 204 -12.77 26.45 0.44
N ASN A 205 -13.62 26.78 -0.54
CA ASN A 205 -13.57 28.02 -1.31
C ASN A 205 -12.21 28.25 -1.99
N ASN A 206 -11.69 27.22 -2.69
CA ASN A 206 -10.38 27.21 -3.36
C ASN A 206 -9.19 27.55 -2.42
N LYS A 207 -9.27 27.13 -1.15
CA LYS A 207 -8.17 27.20 -0.19
C LYS A 207 -8.00 25.89 0.55
N ALA A 208 -6.76 25.48 0.76
CA ALA A 208 -6.41 24.32 1.54
C ALA A 208 -6.29 24.64 3.04
N TYR A 209 -6.66 23.66 3.86
CA TYR A 209 -6.61 23.68 5.32
C TYR A 209 -5.94 22.39 5.80
N LEU A 210 -5.20 22.48 6.90
CA LEU A 210 -4.75 21.33 7.69
C LEU A 210 -5.61 21.24 8.95
N ILE A 211 -6.13 20.06 9.25
CA ILE A 211 -6.88 19.77 10.48
C ILE A 211 -6.05 18.82 11.33
N ILE A 212 -5.70 19.27 12.54
CA ILE A 212 -4.79 18.57 13.46
C ILE A 212 -5.43 18.59 14.85
N GLY A 213 -5.96 17.46 15.30
CA GLY A 213 -6.87 17.41 16.47
C GLY A 213 -8.11 18.27 16.23
N ASP A 214 -8.26 19.34 17.01
CA ASP A 214 -9.33 20.36 16.81
C ASP A 214 -8.83 21.65 16.13
N ALA A 215 -7.54 21.75 15.81
CA ALA A 215 -6.95 22.93 15.20
C ALA A 215 -7.10 22.90 13.66
N VAL A 216 -7.90 23.80 13.11
CA VAL A 216 -8.07 24.01 11.65
C VAL A 216 -7.16 25.15 11.18
N LYS A 217 -5.96 24.84 10.68
CA LYS A 217 -5.02 25.83 10.11
C LYS A 217 -5.35 26.09 8.64
N ALA A 218 -5.95 27.24 8.35
CA ALA A 218 -6.06 27.75 6.98
C ALA A 218 -4.67 28.06 6.39
N THR A 219 -4.49 27.79 5.11
CA THR A 219 -3.21 28.00 4.40
C THR A 219 -3.36 28.99 3.23
N PRO A 220 -2.26 29.52 2.67
CA PRO A 220 -2.30 30.35 1.46
C PRO A 220 -2.35 29.52 0.17
N PHE A 221 -2.51 28.19 0.25
CA PHE A 221 -2.47 27.24 -0.86
C PHE A 221 -3.87 26.92 -1.36
N THR A 222 -4.00 26.44 -2.59
CA THR A 222 -5.28 25.94 -3.13
C THR A 222 -5.52 24.47 -2.78
N ASP A 223 -4.46 23.66 -2.73
CA ASP A 223 -4.52 22.22 -2.41
C ASP A 223 -3.22 21.73 -1.75
N ILE A 224 -3.31 20.62 -1.00
CA ILE A 224 -2.22 19.98 -0.24
C ILE A 224 -2.32 18.45 -0.38
N ASP A 225 -1.20 17.83 -0.77
CA ASP A 225 -1.11 16.38 -0.97
C ASP A 225 -1.16 15.66 0.39
N ASN A 226 -2.22 14.89 0.60
CA ASN A 226 -2.48 14.17 1.83
C ASN A 226 -1.56 12.95 2.03
N SER A 227 -0.91 12.45 0.98
CA SER A 227 0.12 11.40 1.07
C SER A 227 1.50 11.94 1.49
N SER A 228 1.68 13.27 1.44
CA SER A 228 2.96 13.94 1.67
C SER A 228 3.22 14.41 3.10
N ILE A 229 2.26 14.25 4.02
CA ILE A 229 2.30 14.90 5.34
C ILE A 229 3.37 14.26 6.24
N ALA A 230 4.39 15.04 6.55
CA ALA A 230 5.53 14.62 7.36
C ALA A 230 5.82 15.60 8.50
N TYR A 231 6.57 15.13 9.49
CA TYR A 231 7.20 15.96 10.52
C TYR A 231 8.71 15.93 10.31
N ASP A 232 9.36 17.08 10.46
CA ASP A 232 10.83 17.15 10.49
C ASP A 232 11.40 16.75 11.87
N SER A 233 12.72 16.82 12.01
CA SER A 233 13.42 16.51 13.28
C SER A 233 13.19 17.53 14.42
N ASN A 234 12.48 18.63 14.17
CA ASN A 234 12.06 19.61 15.19
C ASN A 234 10.58 19.46 15.58
N GLY A 235 9.80 18.73 14.78
CA GLY A 235 8.33 18.67 14.89
C GLY A 235 7.59 19.69 14.03
N ASP A 236 8.25 20.36 13.08
CA ASP A 236 7.60 21.21 12.08
C ASP A 236 6.94 20.34 11.00
N ILE A 237 5.66 20.63 10.70
CA ILE A 237 4.92 19.92 9.65
C ILE A 237 5.43 20.35 8.27
N CYS A 238 5.69 19.35 7.44
CA CYS A 238 6.12 19.45 6.06
C CYS A 238 5.12 18.77 5.12
N PHE A 239 4.92 19.31 3.92
CA PHE A 239 3.96 18.79 2.93
C PHE A 239 4.24 19.33 1.53
N ILE A 240 3.68 18.68 0.51
CA ILE A 240 3.64 19.14 -0.87
C ILE A 240 2.34 19.94 -1.08
N ALA A 241 2.44 21.11 -1.72
CA ALA A 241 1.31 22.02 -1.93
C ALA A 241 1.29 22.61 -3.34
N LYS A 242 0.14 23.15 -3.72
CA LYS A 242 -0.06 23.92 -4.96
C LYS A 242 -0.57 25.32 -4.66
N ASP A 243 -0.02 26.32 -5.36
CA ASP A 243 -0.39 27.74 -5.20
C ASP A 243 -1.60 28.15 -6.07
N ASN A 244 -2.03 27.31 -7.02
CA ASN A 244 -3.22 27.54 -7.85
C ASN A 244 -3.76 26.21 -8.43
N GLY A 245 -5.09 26.04 -8.44
CA GLY A 245 -5.78 24.82 -8.89
C GLY A 245 -5.63 23.63 -7.92
N GLY A 246 -6.31 22.53 -8.24
CA GLY A 246 -6.16 21.26 -7.52
C GLY A 246 -4.87 20.53 -7.88
N LEU A 247 -4.48 19.57 -7.05
CA LEU A 247 -3.48 18.56 -7.42
C LEU A 247 -3.97 17.77 -8.63
N TYR A 248 -3.03 17.31 -9.46
CA TYR A 248 -3.25 16.52 -10.68
C TYR A 248 -4.12 17.16 -11.79
N SER A 249 -4.89 18.22 -11.51
CA SER A 249 -5.68 18.97 -12.50
C SER A 249 -4.84 19.66 -13.57
N SER A 250 -3.53 19.81 -13.32
CA SER A 250 -2.52 20.19 -14.28
C SER A 250 -1.13 19.82 -13.76
N PRO A 251 -0.13 19.56 -14.64
CA PRO A 251 1.27 19.86 -14.30
C PRO A 251 1.42 21.34 -13.92
N LYS A 252 2.57 21.70 -13.34
CA LYS A 252 3.01 23.06 -12.94
C LYS A 252 2.58 23.52 -11.56
N GLY A 253 3.58 23.97 -10.80
CA GLY A 253 3.40 24.80 -9.61
C GLY A 253 3.35 24.03 -8.28
N PHE A 254 3.80 22.78 -8.27
CA PHE A 254 4.00 21.98 -7.06
C PHE A 254 5.30 22.39 -6.36
N PHE A 255 5.31 22.39 -5.03
CA PHE A 255 6.49 22.67 -4.20
C PHE A 255 6.31 22.09 -2.81
N VAL A 256 7.42 21.95 -2.09
CA VAL A 256 7.41 21.55 -0.69
C VAL A 256 7.27 22.76 0.23
N VAL A 257 6.62 22.56 1.37
CA VAL A 257 6.43 23.51 2.46
C VAL A 257 7.02 22.91 3.75
N ARG A 258 7.63 23.74 4.59
CA ARG A 258 8.05 23.40 5.96
C ARG A 258 7.76 24.59 6.87
N GLY A 259 6.85 24.43 7.82
CA GLY A 259 6.33 25.55 8.59
C GLY A 259 5.75 26.62 7.66
N ASP A 260 6.37 27.80 7.63
CA ASP A 260 5.98 28.91 6.73
C ASP A 260 6.92 29.07 5.52
N LYS A 261 7.98 28.25 5.39
CA LYS A 261 8.89 28.31 4.23
C LYS A 261 8.33 27.48 3.06
N LYS A 262 8.18 28.13 1.89
CA LYS A 262 8.04 27.44 0.58
C LYS A 262 9.42 27.15 -0.02
N TYR A 263 9.57 25.99 -0.66
CA TYR A 263 10.76 25.61 -1.42
C TYR A 263 10.58 25.90 -2.93
N GLN A 264 11.59 25.59 -3.75
CA GLN A 264 11.52 25.69 -5.22
C GLN A 264 10.29 24.96 -5.79
N LYS A 265 9.71 25.54 -6.85
CA LYS A 265 8.63 24.96 -7.65
C LYS A 265 9.13 24.09 -8.81
N PHE A 266 8.35 23.07 -9.13
CA PHE A 266 8.56 22.11 -10.21
C PHE A 266 7.23 21.84 -10.94
N ASP A 267 7.25 21.07 -12.03
CA ASP A 267 6.01 20.67 -12.70
C ASP A 267 5.25 19.58 -11.94
N TYR A 268 5.97 18.69 -11.25
CA TYR A 268 5.47 17.80 -10.21
C TYR A 268 6.45 17.67 -9.05
N VAL A 269 5.92 17.34 -7.86
CA VAL A 269 6.68 16.90 -6.69
C VAL A 269 5.93 15.70 -6.11
N TYR A 270 6.65 14.67 -5.70
CA TYR A 270 6.07 13.39 -5.30
C TYR A 270 6.36 13.07 -3.83
N ALA A 271 5.38 12.48 -3.15
CA ALA A 271 5.51 11.91 -1.82
C ALA A 271 6.30 10.59 -1.84
N PRO A 272 6.86 10.13 -0.70
CA PRO A 272 6.90 10.80 0.59
C PRO A 272 8.05 11.83 0.70
N LEU A 273 8.02 12.63 1.76
CA LEU A 273 9.10 13.57 2.11
C LEU A 273 10.10 12.89 3.05
N TYR A 274 11.38 12.90 2.68
CA TYR A 274 12.47 12.24 3.42
C TYR A 274 13.34 13.25 4.16
N PHE A 275 13.97 12.85 5.28
CA PHE A 275 14.75 13.73 6.14
C PHE A 275 16.05 13.06 6.58
N ASP A 276 17.18 13.80 6.56
CA ASP A 276 18.42 13.39 7.23
C ASP A 276 18.48 13.90 8.68
N ARG A 277 19.46 13.42 9.48
CA ARG A 277 19.64 13.83 10.88
C ARG A 277 20.04 15.30 11.04
N SER A 278 20.42 16.00 9.96
CA SER A 278 20.64 17.46 9.97
C SER A 278 19.33 18.24 9.83
N GLY A 279 18.20 17.56 9.61
CA GLY A 279 16.93 18.18 9.29
C GLY A 279 16.91 18.77 7.87
N SER A 280 17.73 18.26 6.95
CA SER A 280 17.58 18.59 5.53
C SER A 280 16.47 17.73 4.91
N ILE A 281 15.60 18.35 4.14
CA ILE A 281 14.52 17.66 3.42
C ILE A 281 15.00 17.16 2.06
N TYR A 282 14.51 16.00 1.65
CA TYR A 282 14.75 15.35 0.36
C TYR A 282 13.42 14.88 -0.23
N TYR A 283 13.28 15.00 -1.55
CA TYR A 283 12.06 14.60 -2.27
C TYR A 283 12.36 14.34 -3.75
N VAL A 284 11.46 13.62 -4.43
CA VAL A 284 11.45 13.50 -5.89
C VAL A 284 10.66 14.66 -6.49
N ALA A 285 11.18 15.27 -7.54
CA ALA A 285 10.46 16.25 -8.35
C ALA A 285 10.78 16.05 -9.83
N SER A 286 9.87 16.46 -10.71
CA SER A 286 10.07 16.40 -12.16
C SER A 286 9.61 17.68 -12.86
N ASP A 287 10.26 17.99 -13.98
CA ASP A 287 9.89 19.08 -14.88
C ASP A 287 9.52 18.50 -16.26
N SER A 288 8.47 19.01 -16.92
CA SER A 288 8.10 18.53 -18.26
C SER A 288 9.09 18.98 -19.32
N VAL A 289 9.64 18.03 -20.07
CA VAL A 289 10.60 18.28 -21.16
C VAL A 289 10.02 18.03 -22.56
N GLY A 290 8.89 17.32 -22.65
CA GLY A 290 8.17 17.04 -23.90
C GLY A 290 6.71 16.64 -23.66
N GLU A 291 6.02 16.19 -24.71
CA GLU A 291 4.66 15.65 -24.59
C GLU A 291 4.74 14.25 -23.97
N TYR A 292 4.17 14.08 -22.77
CA TYR A 292 4.34 12.90 -21.91
C TYR A 292 5.79 12.57 -21.47
N GLU A 293 6.73 13.50 -21.64
CA GLU A 293 8.13 13.33 -21.21
C GLU A 293 8.47 14.24 -20.02
N TYR A 294 9.09 13.66 -19.00
CA TYR A 294 9.47 14.32 -17.75
C TYR A 294 10.91 14.00 -17.40
N ASP A 295 11.67 14.99 -16.93
CA ASP A 295 13.02 14.81 -16.40
C ASP A 295 12.96 14.92 -14.87
N SER A 296 13.42 13.89 -14.17
CA SER A 296 13.17 13.66 -12.75
C SER A 296 14.44 13.74 -11.91
N TYR A 297 14.30 14.25 -10.68
CA TYR A 297 15.44 14.59 -9.82
C TYR A 297 15.18 14.26 -8.35
N ILE A 298 16.22 13.82 -7.64
CA ILE A 298 16.29 14.02 -6.19
C ILE A 298 16.60 15.50 -5.93
N VAL A 299 15.75 16.16 -5.14
CA VAL A 299 15.98 17.53 -4.66
C VAL A 299 16.34 17.48 -3.18
N LYS A 300 17.49 18.04 -2.79
CA LYS A 300 17.85 18.29 -1.38
C LYS A 300 17.61 19.76 -1.06
N ASN A 301 16.67 20.04 -0.16
CA ASN A 301 16.18 21.39 0.14
C ASN A 301 15.72 22.11 -1.15
N ASP A 302 16.46 23.11 -1.64
CA ASP A 302 16.15 23.85 -2.89
C ASP A 302 17.13 23.53 -4.03
N LYS A 303 17.83 22.39 -3.97
CA LYS A 303 18.86 22.01 -4.95
C LYS A 303 18.57 20.64 -5.52
N LYS A 304 18.31 20.56 -6.84
CA LYS A 304 18.47 19.32 -7.59
C LYS A 304 19.87 18.78 -7.28
N LEU A 305 19.98 17.53 -6.83
CA LEU A 305 21.27 16.85 -6.76
C LEU A 305 21.75 16.62 -8.19
N ASP A 306 23.05 16.81 -8.43
CA ASP A 306 23.62 16.62 -9.76
C ASP A 306 23.77 15.10 -10.00
N LEU A 307 22.80 14.52 -10.69
CA LEU A 307 22.77 13.09 -10.98
C LEU A 307 23.85 12.83 -12.04
N ASN A 308 24.86 12.04 -11.69
CA ASN A 308 26.11 12.02 -12.42
C ASN A 308 25.96 11.46 -13.83
N ASN A 309 26.40 12.25 -14.83
CA ASN A 309 26.62 11.87 -16.22
C ASN A 309 25.37 11.88 -17.14
N LYS A 310 25.00 13.08 -17.61
CA LYS A 310 24.00 13.36 -18.68
C LYS A 310 24.29 12.74 -20.07
N ALA A 311 25.17 11.75 -20.16
CA ALA A 311 25.55 11.09 -21.41
C ALA A 311 24.56 9.98 -21.82
N THR A 312 23.62 9.61 -20.95
CA THR A 312 22.79 8.38 -21.06
C THR A 312 21.30 8.60 -21.25
N GLY A 313 20.78 9.83 -21.16
CA GLY A 313 19.38 10.15 -21.49
C GLY A 313 18.69 11.11 -20.50
N ILE A 314 17.37 11.16 -20.60
CA ILE A 314 16.46 11.81 -19.64
C ILE A 314 16.16 10.81 -18.51
N VAL A 315 16.02 11.27 -17.27
CA VAL A 315 15.60 10.41 -16.16
C VAL A 315 14.08 10.48 -16.05
N SER A 316 13.39 9.51 -16.66
CA SER A 316 11.93 9.50 -16.80
C SER A 316 11.17 9.35 -15.47
N GLY A 317 11.86 9.07 -14.36
CA GLY A 317 11.26 8.79 -13.06
C GLY A 317 12.28 8.21 -12.09
N ILE A 318 11.97 8.34 -10.80
CA ILE A 318 12.83 7.95 -9.68
C ILE A 318 11.98 7.23 -8.62
N PHE A 319 12.41 6.04 -8.23
CA PHE A 319 11.68 5.14 -7.33
C PHE A 319 12.55 4.69 -6.15
N ASN A 320 11.93 4.08 -5.15
CA ASN A 320 12.62 3.45 -4.01
C ASN A 320 13.71 4.31 -3.34
N VAL A 321 13.41 5.61 -3.17
CA VAL A 321 14.32 6.55 -2.53
C VAL A 321 14.53 6.18 -1.06
N ASN A 322 15.80 6.10 -0.68
CA ASN A 322 16.24 5.85 0.68
C ASN A 322 17.27 6.92 1.06
N VAL A 323 16.98 7.67 2.13
CA VAL A 323 17.86 8.69 2.70
C VAL A 323 18.31 8.20 4.06
N SER A 324 19.60 7.85 4.17
CA SER A 324 20.22 7.51 5.46
C SER A 324 20.22 8.72 6.40
N PRO A 325 20.25 8.52 7.74
CA PRO A 325 20.38 9.61 8.71
C PRO A 325 21.60 10.50 8.48
N GLU A 326 22.66 9.97 7.89
CA GLU A 326 23.89 10.67 7.52
C GLU A 326 23.77 11.47 6.20
N GLY A 327 22.62 11.42 5.52
CA GLY A 327 22.32 12.17 4.30
C GLY A 327 22.81 11.51 2.99
N ASN A 328 23.37 10.30 3.05
CA ASN A 328 23.62 9.51 1.84
C ASN A 328 22.28 9.04 1.26
N VAL A 329 22.14 9.14 -0.07
CA VAL A 329 20.95 8.71 -0.81
C VAL A 329 21.27 7.46 -1.63
N SER A 330 20.31 6.55 -1.71
CA SER A 330 20.22 5.54 -2.77
C SER A 330 18.79 5.41 -3.28
N TYR A 331 18.63 5.12 -4.56
CA TYR A 331 17.34 5.12 -5.26
C TYR A 331 17.45 4.36 -6.59
N LEU A 332 16.31 4.16 -7.27
CA LEU A 332 16.25 3.66 -8.63
C LEU A 332 15.97 4.79 -9.62
N GLU A 333 16.63 4.73 -10.79
CA GLU A 333 16.32 5.54 -11.96
C GLU A 333 15.87 4.62 -13.09
N TRP A 334 14.79 4.99 -13.78
CA TRP A 334 14.47 4.47 -15.11
C TRP A 334 14.69 5.54 -16.19
N ARG A 335 15.00 5.11 -17.41
CA ARG A 335 15.23 5.99 -18.57
C ARG A 335 14.56 5.35 -19.78
N ASP A 336 13.60 6.06 -20.40
CA ASP A 336 12.80 5.55 -21.51
C ASP A 336 13.65 5.27 -22.76
N ILE A 337 13.57 4.03 -23.27
CA ILE A 337 14.12 3.64 -24.56
C ILE A 337 13.00 3.63 -25.58
N LYS A 338 12.93 4.70 -26.39
CA LYS A 338 12.04 4.74 -27.55
C LYS A 338 12.53 3.80 -28.65
N GLN A 339 11.98 2.59 -28.71
CA GLN A 339 12.19 1.68 -29.84
C GLN A 339 11.04 1.77 -30.85
N MET A 340 11.41 1.91 -32.12
CA MET A 340 10.51 1.70 -33.26
C MET A 340 10.76 0.29 -33.79
N ASN A 341 9.75 -0.57 -33.77
CA ASN A 341 9.80 -1.83 -34.50
C ASN A 341 9.60 -1.58 -36.00
N GLU A 342 10.10 -2.51 -36.83
CA GLU A 342 9.94 -2.45 -38.29
C GLU A 342 8.47 -2.47 -38.75
N THR A 343 7.56 -2.89 -37.86
CA THR A 343 6.09 -2.89 -38.02
C THR A 343 5.41 -1.57 -37.63
N SER A 344 6.16 -0.53 -37.26
CA SER A 344 5.70 0.79 -36.79
C SER A 344 4.94 0.84 -35.45
N GLU A 345 4.81 -0.28 -34.74
CA GLU A 345 4.39 -0.27 -33.34
C GLU A 345 5.53 0.23 -32.44
N GLN A 346 5.19 1.14 -31.52
CA GLN A 346 6.11 1.61 -30.49
C GLN A 346 6.11 0.59 -29.34
N TYR A 347 7.29 0.05 -29.03
CA TYR A 347 7.48 -0.74 -27.80
C TYR A 347 8.28 0.10 -26.81
N TYR A 348 7.68 0.37 -25.67
CA TYR A 348 8.32 1.07 -24.56
C TYR A 348 9.17 0.07 -23.78
N SER A 349 10.39 0.44 -23.47
CA SER A 349 11.29 -0.33 -22.61
C SER A 349 12.09 0.62 -21.74
N SER A 350 12.28 0.26 -20.48
CA SER A 350 13.15 0.96 -19.54
C SER A 350 14.60 0.53 -19.72
N SER A 351 15.56 1.45 -19.50
CA SER A 351 16.87 1.09 -18.96
C SER A 351 16.94 1.53 -17.52
N SER A 352 17.31 0.61 -16.62
CA SER A 352 17.13 0.81 -15.18
C SER A 352 18.43 0.68 -14.41
N TYR A 353 18.60 1.58 -13.45
CA TYR A 353 19.84 1.82 -12.74
C TYR A 353 19.57 1.94 -11.25
N PHE A 354 20.31 1.20 -10.42
CA PHE A 354 20.41 1.49 -9.00
C PHE A 354 21.49 2.54 -8.79
N VAL A 355 21.18 3.61 -8.06
CA VAL A 355 22.13 4.67 -7.74
C VAL A 355 22.40 4.67 -6.24
N LYS A 356 23.67 4.70 -5.85
CA LYS A 356 24.09 4.67 -4.44
C LYS A 356 25.34 5.52 -4.24
N GLY A 357 25.27 6.52 -3.37
CA GLY A 357 26.41 7.40 -3.09
C GLY A 357 26.89 8.22 -4.30
N GLY A 358 25.98 8.55 -5.23
CA GLY A 358 26.31 9.31 -6.46
C GLY A 358 26.97 8.48 -7.56
N LYS A 359 26.98 7.14 -7.46
CA LYS A 359 27.39 6.23 -8.52
C LYS A 359 26.21 5.38 -9.00
N GLU A 360 26.08 5.28 -10.32
CA GLU A 360 25.13 4.40 -11.01
C GLU A 360 25.63 2.96 -11.12
N TYR A 361 24.68 2.03 -11.11
CA TYR A 361 24.85 0.62 -11.37
C TYR A 361 23.73 0.17 -12.30
N PHE A 362 24.05 -0.05 -13.58
CA PHE A 362 23.10 -0.58 -14.55
C PHE A 362 22.62 -1.97 -14.13
N LEU A 363 21.30 -2.18 -14.13
CA LEU A 363 20.66 -3.42 -13.67
C LEU A 363 20.24 -4.32 -14.82
N GLY A 364 19.78 -3.71 -15.92
CA GLY A 364 19.15 -4.37 -17.04
C GLY A 364 18.10 -3.48 -17.70
N TYR A 365 17.28 -4.10 -18.53
CA TYR A 365 16.11 -3.49 -19.16
C TYR A 365 14.85 -4.18 -18.65
N ASN A 366 13.74 -3.46 -18.49
CA ASN A 366 12.48 -4.03 -18.03
C ASN A 366 12.68 -4.92 -16.79
N VAL A 367 13.25 -4.31 -15.74
CA VAL A 367 13.50 -4.90 -14.42
C VAL A 367 12.14 -5.25 -13.76
N ARG A 368 12.15 -5.95 -12.61
CA ARG A 368 10.96 -6.28 -11.82
C ARG A 368 11.15 -5.97 -10.33
N PRO A 369 10.06 -5.92 -9.53
CA PRO A 369 10.05 -5.69 -8.09
C PRO A 369 11.24 -6.24 -7.30
N PHE A 370 11.76 -5.46 -6.35
CA PHE A 370 12.93 -5.85 -5.59
C PHE A 370 12.54 -6.71 -4.40
N VAL A 371 13.29 -7.81 -4.20
CA VAL A 371 13.15 -8.62 -3.00
C VAL A 371 14.44 -8.57 -2.21
N TYR A 372 14.39 -7.86 -1.07
CA TYR A 372 15.56 -7.59 -0.23
C TYR A 372 15.87 -8.78 0.68
N GLY A 373 17.13 -9.19 0.69
CA GLY A 373 17.65 -10.17 1.65
C GLY A 373 18.51 -9.51 2.73
N THR A 374 19.16 -10.32 3.57
CA THR A 374 20.04 -9.78 4.61
C THR A 374 21.17 -8.89 4.06
N ASN A 375 21.63 -7.94 4.87
CA ASN A 375 22.76 -7.03 4.59
C ASN A 375 22.56 -6.09 3.39
N GLY A 376 21.33 -5.94 2.87
CA GLY A 376 21.02 -5.02 1.78
C GLY A 376 21.46 -5.53 0.40
N LYS A 377 21.58 -6.86 0.24
CA LYS A 377 21.48 -7.52 -1.07
C LYS A 377 20.02 -7.54 -1.53
N PHE A 378 19.78 -7.62 -2.83
CA PHE A 378 18.41 -7.81 -3.34
C PHE A 378 18.39 -8.67 -4.60
N LEU A 379 17.28 -9.36 -4.81
CA LEU A 379 16.93 -10.05 -6.05
C LEU A 379 16.07 -9.13 -6.91
N TYR A 380 16.24 -9.26 -8.23
CA TYR A 380 15.37 -8.68 -9.23
C TYR A 380 15.37 -9.55 -10.49
N ALA A 381 14.28 -9.61 -11.24
CA ALA A 381 14.30 -10.08 -12.62
C ALA A 381 14.60 -8.92 -13.58
N ALA A 382 15.24 -9.18 -14.72
CA ALA A 382 15.44 -8.21 -15.80
C ALA A 382 15.73 -8.87 -17.16
N GLN A 383 15.53 -8.13 -18.24
CA GLN A 383 16.04 -8.46 -19.58
C GLN A 383 17.48 -7.95 -19.75
N SER A 384 18.29 -8.69 -20.51
CA SER A 384 19.72 -8.40 -20.72
C SER A 384 20.02 -7.53 -21.95
N ASP A 385 19.05 -7.41 -22.87
CA ASP A 385 19.03 -6.55 -24.06
C ASP A 385 17.56 -6.16 -24.29
N PRO A 386 17.22 -4.90 -24.62
CA PRO A 386 15.83 -4.45 -24.67
C PRO A 386 15.08 -4.95 -25.92
N LYS A 387 15.68 -5.85 -26.72
CA LYS A 387 15.04 -6.60 -27.81
C LYS A 387 14.82 -8.07 -27.45
N ILE A 388 15.31 -8.53 -26.29
CA ILE A 388 15.10 -9.88 -25.78
C ILE A 388 13.92 -9.85 -24.81
N THR A 389 12.81 -10.51 -25.17
CA THR A 389 11.63 -10.62 -24.30
C THR A 389 11.89 -11.45 -23.03
N LYS A 390 12.83 -12.39 -23.10
CA LYS A 390 13.17 -13.31 -21.99
C LYS A 390 13.88 -12.60 -20.84
N SER A 391 13.44 -12.91 -19.62
CA SER A 391 13.98 -12.38 -18.37
C SER A 391 14.93 -13.36 -17.68
N ASP A 392 15.84 -12.80 -16.89
CA ASP A 392 16.81 -13.47 -16.03
C ASP A 392 16.69 -12.97 -14.57
N ILE A 393 17.02 -13.81 -13.60
CA ILE A 393 17.14 -13.40 -12.18
C ILE A 393 18.56 -12.92 -11.92
N TYR A 394 18.68 -11.76 -11.30
CA TYR A 394 19.93 -11.19 -10.84
C TYR A 394 19.92 -11.03 -9.31
N LEU A 395 21.06 -11.34 -8.70
CA LEU A 395 21.38 -10.95 -7.33
C LEU A 395 22.26 -9.69 -7.40
N PHE A 396 21.83 -8.60 -6.76
CA PHE A 396 22.69 -7.46 -6.48
C PHE A 396 23.32 -7.60 -5.10
N GLU A 397 24.64 -7.70 -5.05
CA GLU A 397 25.42 -7.76 -3.81
C GLU A 397 26.76 -7.05 -4.00
N ASN A 398 27.34 -6.48 -2.94
CA ASN A 398 28.68 -5.86 -2.95
C ASN A 398 28.88 -4.79 -4.05
N ASN A 399 27.77 -4.12 -4.43
CA ASN A 399 27.68 -3.16 -5.52
C ASN A 399 27.94 -3.76 -6.92
N THR A 400 27.54 -5.01 -7.14
CA THR A 400 27.61 -5.73 -8.42
C THR A 400 26.35 -6.56 -8.64
N ALA A 401 25.82 -6.58 -9.86
CA ALA A 401 24.77 -7.50 -10.27
C ALA A 401 25.37 -8.80 -10.82
N LYS A 402 24.75 -9.94 -10.49
CA LYS A 402 25.14 -11.26 -10.99
C LYS A 402 23.90 -12.07 -11.35
N LYS A 403 23.78 -12.50 -12.61
CA LYS A 403 22.79 -13.50 -13.05
C LYS A 403 22.95 -14.78 -12.23
N VAL A 404 21.86 -15.28 -11.65
CA VAL A 404 21.88 -16.51 -10.83
C VAL A 404 21.37 -17.73 -11.59
N ASN A 405 20.30 -17.58 -12.37
CA ASN A 405 19.72 -18.65 -13.18
C ASN A 405 20.62 -19.09 -14.36
N SER A 406 20.52 -20.35 -14.77
CA SER A 406 21.28 -20.89 -15.92
C SER A 406 20.61 -20.64 -17.28
N GLU A 407 19.28 -20.61 -17.32
CA GLU A 407 18.46 -20.52 -18.53
C GLU A 407 17.50 -19.33 -18.42
N SER A 408 17.19 -18.65 -19.53
CA SER A 408 16.35 -17.44 -19.54
C SER A 408 14.88 -17.75 -19.84
N TYR A 409 13.98 -17.16 -19.06
CA TYR A 409 12.55 -17.51 -19.01
C TYR A 409 11.70 -16.52 -19.80
N ASP A 410 10.58 -16.98 -20.35
CA ASP A 410 9.64 -16.11 -21.07
C ASP A 410 8.84 -15.22 -20.10
N ASP A 411 8.59 -15.73 -18.89
CA ASP A 411 8.02 -14.98 -17.78
C ASP A 411 8.54 -15.53 -16.44
N ILE A 412 8.46 -14.74 -15.38
CA ILE A 412 8.94 -15.06 -14.04
C ILE A 412 7.86 -14.64 -13.02
N TYR A 413 7.08 -15.63 -12.56
CA TYR A 413 5.88 -15.41 -11.72
C TYR A 413 6.17 -15.05 -10.26
N GLY A 414 7.44 -15.14 -9.83
CA GLY A 414 7.87 -14.76 -8.49
C GLY A 414 9.28 -15.26 -8.16
N TYR A 415 9.94 -14.59 -7.22
CA TYR A 415 11.25 -14.94 -6.68
C TYR A 415 11.40 -14.35 -5.28
N ASP A 416 12.17 -15.01 -4.42
CA ASP A 416 12.38 -14.58 -3.04
C ASP A 416 13.59 -15.32 -2.42
N PHE A 417 13.93 -14.96 -1.19
CA PHE A 417 14.81 -15.72 -0.31
C PHE A 417 13.99 -16.65 0.59
N THR A 418 14.50 -17.86 0.84
CA THR A 418 14.02 -18.70 1.94
C THR A 418 14.42 -18.09 3.29
N PRO A 419 13.83 -18.50 4.43
CA PRO A 419 14.29 -18.11 5.76
C PRO A 419 15.74 -18.52 6.10
N ASP A 420 16.37 -19.38 5.28
CA ASP A 420 17.80 -19.69 5.32
C ASP A 420 18.59 -19.09 4.14
N GLU A 421 18.07 -17.99 3.59
CA GLU A 421 18.69 -17.07 2.63
C GLU A 421 19.08 -17.69 1.27
N LYS A 422 18.48 -18.84 0.91
CA LYS A 422 18.60 -19.41 -0.44
C LYS A 422 17.63 -18.74 -1.40
N ILE A 423 18.06 -18.55 -2.64
CA ILE A 423 17.23 -18.01 -3.71
C ILE A 423 16.27 -19.09 -4.22
N TYR A 424 14.99 -18.75 -4.37
CA TYR A 424 14.04 -19.53 -5.16
C TYR A 424 13.29 -18.64 -6.17
N PHE A 425 12.80 -19.24 -7.26
CA PHE A 425 11.95 -18.54 -8.24
C PHE A 425 11.06 -19.50 -9.06
N LEU A 426 10.00 -18.94 -9.64
CA LEU A 426 9.06 -19.61 -10.54
C LEU A 426 9.26 -19.10 -11.98
N GLY A 427 10.00 -19.87 -12.78
CA GLY A 427 10.30 -19.53 -14.18
C GLY A 427 9.35 -20.21 -15.15
N MET A 428 8.82 -19.48 -16.13
CA MET A 428 8.03 -20.03 -17.23
C MET A 428 8.86 -20.17 -18.51
N THR A 429 8.74 -21.33 -19.17
CA THR A 429 9.17 -21.51 -20.55
C THR A 429 7.97 -21.86 -21.43
N SER A 430 7.91 -21.26 -22.61
CA SER A 430 6.90 -21.51 -23.63
C SER A 430 7.49 -22.21 -24.86
N ASP A 431 6.74 -23.12 -25.45
CA ASP A 431 6.98 -23.67 -26.78
C ASP A 431 5.77 -23.39 -27.67
N THR A 432 6.04 -22.72 -28.79
CA THR A 432 5.07 -22.36 -29.83
C THR A 432 5.37 -23.05 -31.17
N SER A 433 6.46 -23.82 -31.27
CA SER A 433 6.97 -24.41 -32.52
C SER A 433 5.99 -25.39 -33.18
N SER A 434 5.07 -25.96 -32.41
CA SER A 434 4.03 -26.88 -32.87
C SER A 434 2.72 -26.19 -33.30
N GLY A 435 2.64 -24.85 -33.23
CA GLY A 435 1.39 -24.10 -33.45
C GLY A 435 0.38 -24.24 -32.30
N ILE A 436 0.79 -24.86 -31.19
CA ILE A 436 0.06 -24.93 -29.92
C ILE A 436 0.90 -24.21 -28.88
N TYR A 437 0.30 -23.31 -28.11
CA TYR A 437 0.97 -22.68 -26.97
C TYR A 437 1.05 -23.67 -25.80
N ASN A 438 2.22 -24.25 -25.60
CA ASN A 438 2.51 -25.06 -24.42
C ASN A 438 3.36 -24.22 -23.45
N SER A 439 2.95 -24.15 -22.19
CA SER A 439 3.73 -23.51 -21.12
C SER A 439 4.03 -24.49 -20.00
N SER A 440 5.29 -24.49 -19.55
CA SER A 440 5.73 -25.19 -18.34
C SER A 440 6.25 -24.17 -17.34
N VAL A 441 5.80 -24.28 -16.08
CA VAL A 441 6.33 -23.51 -14.96
C VAL A 441 7.18 -24.43 -14.10
N ASP A 442 8.39 -23.99 -13.81
CA ASP A 442 9.36 -24.69 -12.99
C ASP A 442 9.63 -23.91 -11.70
N LEU A 443 9.63 -24.61 -10.57
CA LEU A 443 10.17 -24.11 -9.31
C LEU A 443 11.67 -24.44 -9.25
N ILE A 444 12.50 -23.40 -9.20
CA ILE A 444 13.96 -23.49 -9.02
C ILE A 444 14.29 -23.06 -7.59
N ILE A 445 15.15 -23.82 -6.90
CA ILE A 445 15.71 -23.47 -5.59
C ILE A 445 17.22 -23.69 -5.65
N ASP A 446 18.04 -22.69 -5.30
CA ASP A 446 19.51 -22.78 -5.32
C ASP A 446 20.05 -23.39 -6.65
N ASN A 447 19.56 -22.82 -7.76
CA ASN A 447 19.85 -23.24 -9.14
C ASN A 447 19.55 -24.71 -9.49
N LYS A 448 18.71 -25.38 -8.70
CA LYS A 448 18.20 -26.73 -8.98
C LYS A 448 16.71 -26.63 -9.28
N LYS A 449 16.33 -26.98 -10.50
CA LYS A 449 14.94 -27.27 -10.86
C LYS A 449 14.45 -28.42 -10.00
N SER A 450 13.34 -28.21 -9.29
CA SER A 450 12.67 -29.27 -8.52
C SER A 450 12.00 -30.28 -9.46
N GLU A 451 11.70 -31.48 -8.96
CA GLU A 451 10.99 -32.52 -9.73
C GLU A 451 9.49 -32.18 -9.95
N ILE A 452 9.04 -31.02 -9.48
CA ILE A 452 7.65 -30.54 -9.57
C ILE A 452 7.55 -29.49 -10.69
N SER A 453 7.43 -29.94 -11.94
CA SER A 453 7.01 -29.09 -13.07
C SER A 453 5.49 -29.15 -13.23
N VAL A 454 4.82 -28.00 -13.28
CA VAL A 454 3.38 -27.93 -13.58
C VAL A 454 3.21 -27.56 -15.06
N SER A 455 2.43 -28.36 -15.80
CA SER A 455 2.11 -28.13 -17.22
C SER A 455 0.65 -27.74 -17.40
N SER A 456 0.43 -26.59 -18.04
CA SER A 456 -0.90 -26.04 -18.33
C SER A 456 -1.18 -26.07 -19.82
N TYR A 457 -2.12 -26.92 -20.25
CA TYR A 457 -2.48 -27.09 -21.67
C TYR A 457 -3.63 -26.16 -22.08
N ILE A 458 -3.33 -25.05 -22.75
CA ILE A 458 -4.33 -24.16 -23.35
C ILE A 458 -4.42 -24.45 -24.85
N ARG A 459 -5.40 -25.27 -25.25
CA ARG A 459 -5.74 -25.42 -26.68
C ARG A 459 -6.47 -24.18 -27.18
N LEU A 460 -5.70 -23.23 -27.72
CA LEU A 460 -6.24 -22.13 -28.54
C LEU A 460 -6.89 -22.70 -29.80
N LYS A 461 -8.20 -22.97 -29.70
CA LYS A 461 -9.01 -23.48 -30.80
C LYS A 461 -9.36 -22.31 -31.73
N GLY A 462 -8.41 -21.94 -32.59
CA GLY A 462 -8.59 -20.89 -33.59
C GLY A 462 -9.72 -21.22 -34.57
N ILE A 463 -10.93 -20.74 -34.26
CA ILE A 463 -11.99 -20.60 -35.25
C ILE A 463 -11.66 -19.32 -36.01
N LEU A 464 -11.11 -19.46 -37.21
CA LEU A 464 -11.13 -18.41 -38.23
C LEU A 464 -12.45 -18.53 -39.00
N PRO A 465 -13.46 -17.67 -38.76
CA PRO A 465 -14.45 -17.39 -39.78
C PRO A 465 -13.73 -16.59 -40.87
N GLY A 466 -13.67 -17.13 -42.09
CA GLY A 466 -12.87 -16.52 -43.16
C GLY A 466 -13.49 -15.24 -43.71
N LEU A 467 -12.64 -14.21 -43.85
CA LEU A 467 -12.67 -13.19 -44.90
C LEU A 467 -11.25 -12.60 -45.06
#